data_AF-A0A486XSF1-F1
#
_entry.id   AF-A0A486XSF1-F1
#
_cell.length_a   1.000
_cell.length_b   1.000
_cell.length_c   1.000
_cell.angle_alpha   90.00
_cell.angle_beta   90.00
_cell.angle_gamma   90.00
#
_symmetry.space_group_name_H-M   'P 1'
#
loop_
_entity.id
_entity.type
_entity.pdbx_description
1 polymer ?
#
loop_
_entity_poly.entity_id
_entity_poly.type
_entity_poly.pdbx_seq_one_letter_code
_entity_poly.pdbx_strand_id
1 'polypeptide(L)'
;MKDFLWLQQWYQAHCNGNWEHASRICFRTLDNPGWSLTIDLEDTELKSKNFRKIKIDRSEEDWIFCEVKDTKFKAWGGVENLPGVLKVFRYWAENEPFDFALESTKITEESIEEDDFSWLQQWFQDYCNGDWEHGSGIQLRTTSNPGWSLTINVEDTQLEYTNFQQIKIDRSQQDWIFCEVKSLKFEARCGVENLPEVLRVFRHWVIENEPSKNNEYEWDDHVIIKKDAPEQFCPGRTGVVCYMWEIKFEDIAKEFFSELGDWIYIIKFKTGREIRVAGRFLEKYSEV
;
A
#
# COMPACT_ATOMS: atom_id res chain seq x y z
N MET A 1 14.67 -18.04 3.63
CA MET A 1 13.20 -17.93 3.46
C MET A 1 12.80 -16.49 3.69
N LYS A 2 12.00 -15.89 2.82
CA LYS A 2 11.46 -14.52 3.00
C LYS A 2 10.57 -14.51 4.26
N ASP A 3 10.73 -13.52 5.15
CA ASP A 3 10.10 -13.49 6.49
C ASP A 3 8.57 -13.57 6.45
N PHE A 4 7.99 -13.09 5.36
CA PHE A 4 6.54 -13.14 5.15
C PHE A 4 6.00 -14.53 4.80
N LEU A 5 6.70 -15.27 3.94
CA LEU A 5 6.35 -16.66 3.66
C LEU A 5 6.51 -17.51 4.92
N TRP A 6 7.53 -17.19 5.73
CA TRP A 6 7.70 -17.80 7.05
C TRP A 6 6.49 -17.51 7.97
N LEU A 7 5.99 -16.28 8.03
CA LEU A 7 4.81 -15.95 8.83
C LEU A 7 3.57 -16.74 8.38
N GLN A 8 3.39 -16.88 7.06
CA GLN A 8 2.32 -17.70 6.50
C GLN A 8 2.42 -19.16 6.96
N GLN A 9 3.61 -19.75 6.84
CA GLN A 9 3.87 -21.14 7.24
C GLN A 9 3.76 -21.33 8.76
N TRP A 10 4.21 -20.35 9.54
CA TRP A 10 4.06 -20.34 10.99
C TRP A 10 2.58 -20.33 11.37
N TYR A 11 1.77 -19.47 10.76
CA TYR A 11 0.31 -19.45 10.98
C TYR A 11 -0.34 -20.78 10.57
N GLN A 12 0.00 -21.33 9.41
CA GLN A 12 -0.51 -22.60 8.93
C GLN A 12 -0.17 -23.75 9.90
N ALA A 13 1.04 -23.80 10.42
CA ALA A 13 1.48 -24.83 11.36
C ALA A 13 0.74 -24.79 12.71
N HIS A 14 0.18 -23.64 13.08
CA HIS A 14 -0.59 -23.45 14.32
C HIS A 14 -2.10 -23.58 14.13
N CYS A 15 -2.60 -23.64 12.89
CA CYS A 15 -3.99 -23.96 12.62
C CYS A 15 -4.28 -25.40 13.09
N ASN A 16 -5.20 -25.56 14.05
CA ASN A 16 -5.46 -26.84 14.71
C ASN A 16 -6.96 -27.15 14.90
N GLY A 17 -7.84 -26.40 14.24
CA GLY A 17 -9.29 -26.52 14.39
C GLY A 17 -9.87 -25.64 15.50
N ASN A 18 -9.04 -24.91 16.26
CA ASN A 18 -9.48 -24.05 17.36
C ASN A 18 -8.76 -22.69 17.36
N TRP A 19 -7.45 -22.69 17.16
CA TRP A 19 -6.62 -21.49 17.30
C TRP A 19 -6.97 -20.41 16.26
N GLU A 20 -7.32 -20.83 15.05
CA GLU A 20 -7.71 -19.99 13.92
C GLU A 20 -9.00 -19.17 14.14
N HIS A 21 -9.86 -19.55 15.08
CA HIS A 21 -11.19 -18.95 15.23
C HIS A 21 -11.18 -17.52 15.78
N ALA A 22 -10.00 -16.98 16.10
CA ALA A 22 -9.77 -15.59 16.44
C ALA A 22 -8.82 -14.91 15.43
N SER A 23 -8.93 -13.59 15.28
CA SER A 23 -7.92 -12.80 14.55
C SER A 23 -6.64 -12.69 15.38
N ARG A 24 -5.81 -13.74 15.32
CA ARG A 24 -4.56 -13.93 16.09
C ARG A 24 -3.42 -13.07 15.58
N ILE A 25 -3.32 -12.87 14.27
CA ILE A 25 -2.29 -12.01 13.66
C ILE A 25 -2.98 -10.77 13.11
N CYS A 26 -2.47 -9.61 13.48
CA CYS A 26 -2.94 -8.32 13.00
C CYS A 26 -1.74 -7.46 12.64
N PHE A 27 -1.73 -6.99 11.40
CA PHE A 27 -0.78 -6.06 10.84
C PHE A 27 -1.52 -4.83 10.33
N ARG A 28 -1.02 -3.63 10.62
CA ARG A 28 -1.63 -2.38 10.15
C ARG A 28 -0.63 -1.22 10.07
N THR A 29 -0.98 -0.20 9.32
CA THR A 29 -0.30 1.10 9.34
C THR A 29 -0.65 1.91 10.60
N LEU A 30 0.17 2.91 10.91
CA LEU A 30 0.02 3.85 12.02
C LEU A 30 -0.20 5.28 11.50
N ASP A 31 -0.88 6.11 12.29
CA ASP A 31 -1.21 7.51 11.95
C ASP A 31 0.02 8.41 11.78
N ASN A 32 1.11 8.10 12.50
CA ASN A 32 2.44 8.63 12.21
C ASN A 32 3.15 7.52 11.41
N PRO A 33 3.49 7.77 10.13
CA PRO A 33 3.79 6.72 9.16
C PRO A 33 4.65 5.60 9.74
N GLY A 34 4.13 4.38 9.67
CA GLY A 34 4.78 3.24 10.29
C GLY A 34 3.87 2.04 10.39
N TRP A 35 4.38 1.03 11.08
CA TRP A 35 3.82 -0.31 11.09
C TRP A 35 3.52 -0.77 12.51
N SER A 36 2.45 -1.55 12.65
CA SER A 36 2.13 -2.26 13.88
C SER A 36 1.83 -3.72 13.56
N LEU A 37 2.48 -4.62 14.29
CA LEU A 37 2.26 -6.05 14.25
C LEU A 37 1.85 -6.52 15.65
N THR A 38 0.76 -7.27 15.73
CA THR A 38 0.33 -7.97 16.94
C THR A 38 0.10 -9.43 16.60
N ILE A 39 0.73 -10.32 17.37
CA ILE A 39 0.56 -11.77 17.26
C ILE A 39 0.14 -12.29 18.63
N ASP A 40 -1.03 -12.92 18.68
CA ASP A 40 -1.52 -13.63 19.84
C ASP A 40 -0.76 -14.95 19.99
N LEU A 41 -0.12 -15.12 21.14
CA LEU A 41 0.72 -16.28 21.45
C LEU A 41 -0.06 -17.34 22.24
N GLU A 42 -1.33 -17.09 22.56
CA GLU A 42 -2.17 -18.06 23.28
C GLU A 42 -2.19 -19.38 22.51
N ASP A 43 -2.12 -20.50 23.24
CA ASP A 43 -2.03 -21.86 22.70
C ASP A 43 -0.85 -22.15 21.76
N THR A 44 0.21 -21.33 21.77
CA THR A 44 1.47 -21.59 21.07
C THR A 44 2.61 -21.90 22.06
N GLU A 45 3.68 -22.54 21.59
CA GLU A 45 4.91 -22.75 22.36
C GLU A 45 5.58 -21.44 22.79
N LEU A 46 5.28 -20.34 22.11
CA LEU A 46 5.85 -19.02 22.37
C LEU A 46 5.22 -18.33 23.60
N LYS A 47 4.06 -18.78 24.07
CA LYS A 47 3.36 -18.21 25.24
C LYS A 47 4.25 -18.07 26.48
N SER A 48 5.11 -19.06 26.71
CA SER A 48 6.00 -19.13 27.88
C SER A 48 7.45 -18.77 27.56
N LYS A 49 7.74 -18.40 26.30
CA LYS A 49 9.08 -18.09 25.86
C LYS A 49 9.47 -16.69 26.34
N ASN A 50 10.64 -16.57 26.95
CA ASN A 50 11.14 -15.26 27.38
C ASN A 50 11.45 -14.38 26.18
N PHE A 51 11.00 -13.14 26.22
CA PHE A 51 11.33 -12.11 25.24
C PHE A 51 11.98 -10.91 25.93
N ARG A 52 13.16 -10.51 25.47
CA ARG A 52 13.79 -9.26 25.90
C ARG A 52 13.22 -8.14 25.07
N LYS A 53 12.64 -7.13 25.72
CA LYS A 53 12.15 -5.93 25.01
C LYS A 53 13.25 -5.31 24.16
N ILE A 54 12.88 -4.94 22.93
CA ILE A 54 13.76 -4.29 21.96
C ILE A 54 13.26 -2.87 21.75
N LYS A 55 14.17 -1.90 21.83
CA LYS A 55 13.93 -0.51 21.46
C LYS A 55 15.14 -0.03 20.67
N ILE A 56 14.92 0.27 19.41
CA ILE A 56 15.90 0.81 18.46
C ILE A 56 15.32 2.09 17.89
N ASP A 57 16.11 3.14 17.89
CA ASP A 57 15.70 4.49 17.53
C ASP A 57 16.85 5.10 16.72
N ARG A 58 16.73 5.13 15.39
CA ARG A 58 17.77 5.57 14.45
C ARG A 58 17.36 6.88 13.75
N SER A 59 16.09 7.02 13.34
CA SER A 59 15.46 8.28 12.88
C SER A 59 13.94 8.28 13.13
N GLU A 60 13.24 9.32 12.66
CA GLU A 60 11.76 9.40 12.74
C GLU A 60 11.07 8.31 11.88
N GLU A 61 11.71 7.90 10.79
CA GLU A 61 11.28 6.87 9.83
C GLU A 61 11.89 5.50 10.11
N ASP A 62 13.06 5.46 10.77
CA ASP A 62 13.82 4.26 11.09
C ASP A 62 13.89 3.99 12.60
N TRP A 63 12.89 3.27 13.11
CA TRP A 63 12.85 2.82 14.49
C TRP A 63 12.09 1.49 14.61
N ILE A 64 12.40 0.72 15.67
CA ILE A 64 11.70 -0.53 16.01
C ILE A 64 11.50 -0.59 17.52
N PHE A 65 10.28 -0.92 17.93
CA PHE A 65 9.95 -1.26 19.30
C PHE A 65 9.21 -2.60 19.33
N CYS A 66 9.72 -3.57 20.10
CA CYS A 66 9.08 -4.87 20.27
C CYS A 66 8.98 -5.23 21.76
N GLU A 67 7.85 -5.82 22.14
CA GLU A 67 7.64 -6.42 23.46
C GLU A 67 6.71 -7.63 23.40
N VAL A 68 6.83 -8.50 24.40
CA VAL A 68 5.78 -9.48 24.70
C VAL A 68 5.05 -9.00 25.96
N LYS A 69 3.74 -8.80 25.84
CA LYS A 69 2.88 -8.33 26.92
C LYS A 69 1.47 -8.87 26.75
N ASP A 70 0.84 -9.29 27.85
CA ASP A 70 -0.53 -9.82 27.86
C ASP A 70 -0.73 -11.00 26.89
N THR A 71 0.24 -11.92 26.85
CA THR A 71 0.28 -13.09 25.94
C THR A 71 0.32 -12.71 24.45
N LYS A 72 0.74 -11.48 24.12
CA LYS A 72 0.86 -11.01 22.74
C LYS A 72 2.27 -10.53 22.47
N PHE A 73 2.83 -10.95 21.35
CA PHE A 73 3.95 -10.26 20.75
C PHE A 73 3.42 -9.00 20.07
N LYS A 74 3.99 -7.85 20.41
CA LYS A 74 3.64 -6.55 19.83
C LYS A 74 4.91 -5.92 19.30
N ALA A 75 4.88 -5.51 18.04
CA ALA A 75 5.94 -4.76 17.40
C ALA A 75 5.38 -3.52 16.73
N TRP A 76 6.20 -2.49 16.72
CA TRP A 76 5.97 -1.25 16.01
C TRP A 76 7.28 -0.84 15.35
N GLY A 77 7.18 -0.21 14.19
CA GLY A 77 8.35 0.36 13.54
C GLY A 77 7.98 1.55 12.67
N GLY A 78 8.96 2.39 12.36
CA GLY A 78 8.79 3.49 11.41
C GLY A 78 8.55 2.98 9.99
N VAL A 79 8.22 3.89 9.08
CA VAL A 79 7.81 3.56 7.70
C VAL A 79 8.81 2.64 6.96
N GLU A 80 10.10 2.69 7.30
CA GLU A 80 11.13 1.85 6.66
C GLU A 80 11.30 0.44 7.27
N ASN A 81 10.51 0.07 8.29
CA ASN A 81 10.79 -1.09 9.15
C ASN A 81 9.76 -2.24 9.08
N LEU A 82 9.00 -2.36 7.98
CA LEU A 82 8.06 -3.46 7.79
C LEU A 82 8.75 -4.84 7.83
N PRO A 83 9.80 -5.12 7.03
CA PRO A 83 10.54 -6.37 7.18
C PRO A 83 11.16 -6.54 8.57
N GLY A 84 11.66 -5.46 9.16
CA GLY A 84 12.34 -5.46 10.46
C GLY A 84 11.46 -5.97 11.60
N VAL A 85 10.21 -5.50 11.69
CA VAL A 85 9.28 -5.93 12.76
C VAL A 85 8.93 -7.42 12.66
N LEU A 86 8.83 -7.98 11.45
CA LEU A 86 8.57 -9.41 11.23
C LEU A 86 9.80 -10.26 11.54
N LYS A 87 10.98 -9.79 11.11
CA LYS A 87 12.24 -10.48 11.32
C LYS A 87 12.56 -10.66 12.80
N VAL A 88 12.28 -9.64 13.63
CA VAL A 88 12.42 -9.75 15.10
C VAL A 88 11.55 -10.87 15.66
N PHE A 89 10.29 -10.97 15.23
CA PHE A 89 9.40 -12.04 15.68
C PHE A 89 9.92 -13.41 15.25
N ARG A 90 10.27 -13.56 13.98
CA ARG A 90 10.81 -14.82 13.43
C ARG A 90 12.04 -15.29 14.18
N TYR A 91 13.04 -14.41 14.33
CA TYR A 91 14.31 -14.79 14.94
C TYR A 91 14.10 -15.21 16.39
N TRP A 92 13.26 -14.45 17.10
CA TRP A 92 12.86 -14.85 18.44
C TRP A 92 12.15 -16.20 18.45
N ALA A 93 11.19 -16.46 17.56
CA ALA A 93 10.47 -17.72 17.47
C ALA A 93 11.40 -18.91 17.18
N GLU A 94 12.36 -18.74 16.27
CA GLU A 94 13.30 -19.79 15.83
C GLU A 94 14.50 -19.98 16.78
N ASN A 95 14.71 -19.09 17.76
CA ASN A 95 15.93 -19.00 18.59
C ASN A 95 17.19 -18.61 17.80
N GLU A 96 17.01 -17.91 16.68
CA GLU A 96 18.11 -17.37 15.90
C GLU A 96 18.67 -16.12 16.60
N PRO A 97 20.00 -15.92 16.62
CA PRO A 97 20.59 -14.70 17.15
C PRO A 97 20.18 -13.51 16.27
N PHE A 98 19.52 -12.52 16.88
CA PHE A 98 19.27 -11.24 16.23
C PHE A 98 20.53 -10.38 16.32
N ASP A 99 21.29 -10.33 15.22
CA ASP A 99 22.44 -9.45 15.12
C ASP A 99 21.98 -8.02 14.81
N PHE A 100 21.92 -7.20 15.86
CA PHE A 100 21.59 -5.78 15.78
C PHE A 100 22.61 -4.95 14.97
N ALA A 101 23.83 -5.45 14.77
CA ALA A 101 24.88 -4.74 14.03
C ALA A 101 24.78 -4.98 12.52
N LEU A 102 24.31 -6.16 12.08
CA LEU A 102 24.19 -6.49 10.66
C LEU A 102 23.12 -5.67 9.93
N GLU A 103 22.12 -5.14 10.62
CA GLU A 103 21.10 -4.25 10.02
C GLU A 103 21.60 -2.83 9.75
N SER A 104 22.72 -2.40 10.35
CA SER A 104 23.40 -1.16 9.95
C SER A 104 24.14 -1.31 8.61
N THR A 105 24.31 -2.55 8.15
CA THR A 105 24.86 -2.85 6.84
C THR A 105 23.68 -2.87 5.88
N LYS A 106 23.35 -1.70 5.31
CA LYS A 106 22.44 -1.61 4.16
C LYS A 106 22.75 -2.77 3.22
N ILE A 107 21.73 -3.58 2.94
CA ILE A 107 21.76 -4.63 1.94
C ILE A 107 22.38 -4.01 0.68
N THR A 108 23.58 -4.47 0.32
CA THR A 108 24.21 -4.06 -0.94
C THR A 108 23.27 -4.43 -2.08
N GLU A 109 23.10 -3.50 -3.02
CA GLU A 109 22.11 -3.46 -4.12
C GLU A 109 21.99 -4.73 -4.99
N GLU A 110 22.81 -5.76 -4.77
CA GLU A 110 22.92 -6.95 -5.61
C GLU A 110 22.07 -8.17 -5.16
N SER A 111 21.26 -8.08 -4.11
CA SER A 111 20.43 -9.23 -3.67
C SER A 111 18.95 -8.96 -3.44
N ILE A 112 18.40 -7.85 -3.95
CA ILE A 112 16.98 -7.55 -3.84
C ILE A 112 16.24 -8.29 -4.97
N GLU A 113 15.94 -9.57 -4.78
CA GLU A 113 14.68 -10.06 -5.34
C GLU A 113 13.57 -9.39 -4.53
N GLU A 114 13.10 -8.22 -4.96
CA GLU A 114 12.02 -7.45 -4.31
C GLU A 114 10.93 -8.41 -3.87
N ASP A 115 10.79 -8.60 -2.55
CA ASP A 115 9.66 -9.32 -2.03
C ASP A 115 8.44 -8.40 -1.98
N ASP A 116 7.25 -9.01 -2.10
CA ASP A 116 5.99 -8.26 -2.19
C ASP A 116 5.75 -7.39 -0.94
N PHE A 117 6.46 -7.64 0.16
CA PHE A 117 6.40 -6.85 1.40
C PHE A 117 7.30 -5.62 1.38
N SER A 118 8.52 -5.75 0.88
CA SER A 118 9.44 -4.63 0.64
C SER A 118 8.85 -3.69 -0.42
N TRP A 119 8.24 -4.26 -1.46
CA TRP A 119 7.48 -3.49 -2.43
C TRP A 119 6.27 -2.78 -1.79
N LEU A 120 5.48 -3.48 -0.95
CA LEU A 120 4.33 -2.86 -0.28
C LEU A 120 4.76 -1.76 0.71
N GLN A 121 5.91 -1.92 1.36
CA GLN A 121 6.50 -0.87 2.18
C GLN A 121 6.85 0.35 1.35
N GLN A 122 7.56 0.16 0.24
CA GLN A 122 7.94 1.26 -0.64
C GLN A 122 6.71 1.95 -1.20
N TRP A 123 5.73 1.18 -1.68
CA TRP A 123 4.46 1.71 -2.14
C TRP A 123 3.79 2.55 -1.05
N PHE A 124 3.67 2.03 0.19
CA PHE A 124 3.12 2.81 1.30
C PHE A 124 3.89 4.11 1.55
N GLN A 125 5.23 4.05 1.53
CA GLN A 125 6.11 5.20 1.73
C GLN A 125 5.94 6.27 0.66
N ASP A 126 5.74 5.87 -0.60
CA ASP A 126 5.59 6.80 -1.73
C ASP A 126 4.27 7.62 -1.67
N TYR A 127 3.24 7.10 -0.99
CA TYR A 127 1.97 7.79 -0.79
C TYR A 127 1.85 8.46 0.59
N CYS A 128 2.89 8.37 1.43
CA CYS A 128 2.95 9.14 2.67
C CYS A 128 3.18 10.63 2.35
N ASN A 129 2.14 11.46 2.45
CA ASN A 129 2.16 12.89 2.12
C ASN A 129 1.78 13.81 3.29
N GLY A 130 1.58 13.26 4.48
CA GLY A 130 1.16 13.97 5.69
C GLY A 130 -0.35 13.98 5.95
N ASP A 131 -1.19 13.62 4.98
CA ASP A 131 -2.65 13.54 5.13
C ASP A 131 -3.17 12.09 5.01
N TRP A 132 -2.66 11.33 4.04
CA TRP A 132 -3.13 9.97 3.75
C TRP A 132 -2.90 8.98 4.90
N GLU A 133 -1.84 9.20 5.68
CA GLU A 133 -1.41 8.36 6.79
C GLU A 133 -2.38 8.42 7.98
N HIS A 134 -3.23 9.44 8.04
CA HIS A 134 -4.30 9.55 9.03
C HIS A 134 -5.50 8.63 8.72
N GLY A 135 -5.55 8.04 7.52
CA GLY A 135 -6.45 6.96 7.17
C GLY A 135 -5.90 5.58 7.58
N SER A 136 -6.78 4.60 7.79
CA SER A 136 -6.33 3.20 7.92
C SER A 136 -5.82 2.69 6.56
N GLY A 137 -4.57 3.01 6.23
CA GLY A 137 -3.92 2.78 4.95
C GLY A 137 -3.86 1.30 4.57
N ILE A 138 -3.11 0.48 5.31
CA ILE A 138 -2.98 -0.97 5.02
C ILE A 138 -3.33 -1.76 6.27
N GLN A 139 -4.05 -2.86 6.09
CA GLN A 139 -4.41 -3.80 7.15
C GLN A 139 -4.40 -5.25 6.65
N LEU A 140 -3.68 -6.12 7.36
CA LEU A 140 -3.67 -7.57 7.13
C LEU A 140 -4.04 -8.29 8.43
N ARG A 141 -4.97 -9.26 8.37
CA ARG A 141 -5.44 -10.02 9.54
C ARG A 141 -5.71 -11.47 9.20
N THR A 142 -5.63 -12.35 10.19
CA THR A 142 -6.13 -13.73 10.06
C THR A 142 -7.65 -13.81 10.27
N THR A 143 -8.30 -14.77 9.61
CA THR A 143 -9.75 -15.00 9.64
C THR A 143 -10.15 -16.27 10.40
N SER A 144 -11.40 -16.32 10.85
CA SER A 144 -11.94 -17.40 11.70
C SER A 144 -12.13 -18.74 10.99
N ASN A 145 -12.23 -18.72 9.67
CA ASN A 145 -12.03 -19.88 8.81
C ASN A 145 -10.63 -19.69 8.22
N PRO A 146 -9.66 -20.60 8.50
CA PRO A 146 -8.25 -20.33 8.35
C PRO A 146 -7.93 -19.61 7.04
N GLY A 147 -7.28 -18.47 7.16
CA GLY A 147 -7.04 -17.62 6.01
C GLY A 147 -6.62 -16.22 6.39
N TRP A 148 -6.54 -15.38 5.37
CA TRP A 148 -6.08 -14.01 5.47
C TRP A 148 -7.10 -13.05 4.91
N SER A 149 -7.12 -11.85 5.47
CA SER A 149 -7.86 -10.69 4.98
C SER A 149 -6.89 -9.52 4.85
N LEU A 150 -6.81 -8.93 3.66
CA LEU A 150 -6.06 -7.74 3.34
C LEU A 150 -7.02 -6.62 2.97
N THR A 151 -6.81 -5.43 3.51
CA THR A 151 -7.52 -4.21 3.17
C THR A 151 -6.51 -3.11 2.94
N ILE A 152 -6.58 -2.45 1.79
CA ILE A 152 -5.72 -1.31 1.45
C ILE A 152 -6.64 -0.16 1.04
N ASN A 153 -6.53 0.99 1.71
CA ASN A 153 -7.18 2.22 1.27
C ASN A 153 -6.49 2.71 -0.01
N VAL A 154 -7.28 3.03 -1.03
CA VAL A 154 -6.79 3.56 -2.31
C VAL A 154 -7.30 4.96 -2.60
N GLU A 155 -8.06 5.55 -1.69
CA GLU A 155 -8.38 6.99 -1.69
C GLU A 155 -7.09 7.83 -1.73
N ASP A 156 -7.11 8.92 -2.50
CA ASP A 156 -5.99 9.81 -2.74
C ASP A 156 -4.73 9.15 -3.34
N THR A 157 -4.88 7.96 -3.92
CA THR A 157 -3.83 7.28 -4.70
C THR A 157 -4.19 7.27 -6.19
N GLN A 158 -3.24 6.90 -7.05
CA GLN A 158 -3.49 6.72 -8.48
C GLN A 158 -4.58 5.67 -8.79
N LEU A 159 -4.96 4.86 -7.80
CA LEU A 159 -5.94 3.79 -7.92
C LEU A 159 -7.38 4.21 -7.59
N GLU A 160 -7.62 5.38 -6.98
CA GLU A 160 -8.92 5.80 -6.44
C GLU A 160 -10.08 5.67 -7.46
N TYR A 161 -9.81 5.94 -8.73
CA TYR A 161 -10.80 5.88 -9.83
C TYR A 161 -10.47 4.86 -10.90
N THR A 162 -9.62 3.90 -10.57
CA THR A 162 -9.29 2.81 -11.49
C THR A 162 -10.28 1.67 -11.34
N ASN A 163 -10.65 1.06 -12.48
CA ASN A 163 -11.51 -0.11 -12.45
C ASN A 163 -10.70 -1.33 -11.99
N PHE A 164 -11.25 -2.12 -11.10
CA PHE A 164 -10.69 -3.40 -10.71
C PHE A 164 -11.69 -4.50 -11.05
N GLN A 165 -11.27 -5.43 -11.90
CA GLN A 165 -12.07 -6.61 -12.18
C GLN A 165 -12.01 -7.56 -10.98
N GLN A 166 -13.14 -7.77 -10.30
CA GLN A 166 -13.23 -8.70 -9.20
C GLN A 166 -12.65 -10.07 -9.57
N ILE A 167 -11.77 -10.59 -8.72
CA ILE A 167 -11.15 -11.90 -8.89
C ILE A 167 -11.76 -12.85 -7.85
N LYS A 168 -12.23 -14.00 -8.31
CA LYS A 168 -12.68 -15.10 -7.46
C LYS A 168 -12.17 -16.42 -8.01
N ILE A 169 -11.27 -17.05 -7.28
CA ILE A 169 -10.68 -18.34 -7.62
C ILE A 169 -10.86 -19.27 -6.43
N ASP A 170 -11.44 -20.43 -6.65
CA ASP A 170 -11.72 -21.45 -5.63
C ASP A 170 -11.15 -22.78 -6.12
N ARG A 171 -10.03 -23.20 -5.53
CA ARG A 171 -9.31 -24.44 -5.90
C ARG A 171 -9.51 -25.51 -4.83
N SER A 172 -9.45 -25.12 -3.56
CA SER A 172 -9.74 -25.99 -2.41
C SER A 172 -10.14 -25.19 -1.17
N GLN A 173 -10.46 -25.87 -0.08
CA GLN A 173 -10.81 -25.24 1.19
C GLN A 173 -9.70 -24.34 1.77
N GLN A 174 -8.43 -24.61 1.45
CA GLN A 174 -7.26 -23.85 1.89
C GLN A 174 -6.56 -23.07 0.76
N ASP A 175 -6.96 -23.31 -0.50
CA ASP A 175 -6.40 -22.71 -1.70
C ASP A 175 -7.49 -21.96 -2.47
N TRP A 176 -7.66 -20.69 -2.15
CA TRP A 176 -8.65 -19.82 -2.78
C TRP A 176 -8.26 -18.35 -2.60
N ILE A 177 -8.67 -17.52 -3.54
CA ILE A 177 -8.55 -16.06 -3.44
C ILE A 177 -9.86 -15.38 -3.84
N PHE A 178 -10.13 -14.27 -3.17
CA PHE A 178 -11.18 -13.34 -3.50
C PHE A 178 -10.61 -11.93 -3.37
N CYS A 179 -10.64 -11.14 -4.44
CA CYS A 179 -10.20 -9.74 -4.45
C CYS A 179 -11.30 -8.89 -5.07
N GLU A 180 -11.62 -7.77 -4.45
CA GLU A 180 -12.55 -6.76 -4.96
C GLU A 180 -12.07 -5.36 -4.57
N VAL A 181 -12.55 -4.34 -5.30
CA VAL A 181 -12.44 -2.95 -4.86
C VAL A 181 -13.83 -2.46 -4.51
N LYS A 182 -13.99 -1.97 -3.29
CA LYS A 182 -15.26 -1.48 -2.78
C LYS A 182 -15.04 -0.29 -1.85
N SER A 183 -15.81 0.77 -2.05
CA SER A 183 -15.75 1.99 -1.23
C SER A 183 -14.32 2.53 -1.08
N LEU A 184 -13.61 2.67 -2.20
CA LEU A 184 -12.22 3.14 -2.27
C LEU A 184 -11.21 2.28 -1.49
N LYS A 185 -11.52 0.99 -1.30
CA LYS A 185 -10.63 0.03 -0.65
C LYS A 185 -10.45 -1.19 -1.53
N PHE A 186 -9.21 -1.60 -1.72
CA PHE A 186 -8.89 -2.94 -2.18
C PHE A 186 -9.09 -3.91 -1.01
N GLU A 187 -10.07 -4.80 -1.14
CA GLU A 187 -10.37 -5.85 -0.17
C GLU A 187 -10.04 -7.21 -0.77
N ALA A 188 -9.20 -7.96 -0.09
CA ALA A 188 -8.89 -9.32 -0.47
C ALA A 188 -9.00 -10.29 0.70
N ARG A 189 -9.46 -11.50 0.41
CA ARG A 189 -9.52 -12.62 1.33
C ARG A 189 -8.98 -13.86 0.64
N CYS A 190 -8.27 -14.69 1.37
CA CYS A 190 -7.72 -15.89 0.79
C CYS A 190 -7.53 -17.02 1.81
N GLY A 191 -7.29 -18.22 1.28
CA GLY A 191 -6.91 -19.38 2.07
C GLY A 191 -5.53 -19.19 2.72
N VAL A 192 -5.18 -20.12 3.61
CA VAL A 192 -3.95 -20.04 4.44
C VAL A 192 -2.67 -20.00 3.61
N GLU A 193 -2.70 -20.50 2.37
CA GLU A 193 -1.50 -20.63 1.51
C GLU A 193 -1.34 -19.50 0.48
N ASN A 194 -2.34 -18.62 0.35
CA ASN A 194 -2.47 -17.73 -0.81
C ASN A 194 -2.13 -16.26 -0.52
N LEU A 195 -1.57 -15.94 0.63
CA LEU A 195 -1.32 -14.55 0.99
C LEU A 195 -0.34 -13.84 0.02
N PRO A 196 0.79 -14.45 -0.41
CA PRO A 196 1.62 -13.91 -1.48
C PRO A 196 0.86 -13.72 -2.80
N GLU A 197 -0.09 -14.59 -3.12
CA GLU A 197 -0.88 -14.49 -4.35
C GLU A 197 -1.75 -13.23 -4.33
N VAL A 198 -2.43 -12.96 -3.22
CA VAL A 198 -3.24 -11.74 -3.04
C VAL A 198 -2.38 -10.46 -3.11
N LEU A 199 -1.19 -10.45 -2.51
CA LEU A 199 -0.29 -9.30 -2.61
C LEU A 199 0.16 -9.04 -4.05
N ARG A 200 0.45 -10.10 -4.81
CA ARG A 200 0.79 -9.99 -6.23
C ARG A 200 -0.36 -9.48 -7.08
N VAL A 201 -1.60 -9.85 -6.76
CA VAL A 201 -2.79 -9.28 -7.43
C VAL A 201 -2.82 -7.77 -7.23
N PHE A 202 -2.65 -7.30 -5.99
CA PHE A 202 -2.61 -5.85 -5.73
C PHE A 202 -1.44 -5.17 -6.44
N ARG A 203 -0.22 -5.74 -6.35
CA ARG A 203 0.97 -5.23 -7.04
C ARG A 203 0.79 -5.14 -8.55
N HIS A 204 0.26 -6.18 -9.18
CA HIS A 204 -0.02 -6.16 -10.61
C HIS A 204 -1.07 -5.10 -10.96
N TRP A 205 -2.11 -4.95 -10.14
CA TRP A 205 -3.10 -3.90 -10.37
C TRP A 205 -2.49 -2.49 -10.26
N VAL A 206 -1.57 -2.27 -9.32
CA VAL A 206 -0.78 -1.02 -9.25
C VAL A 206 0.02 -0.82 -10.53
N ILE A 207 0.81 -1.81 -10.96
CA ILE A 207 1.69 -1.72 -12.14
C ILE A 207 0.88 -1.50 -13.42
N GLU A 208 -0.21 -2.22 -13.62
CA GLU A 208 -1.13 -2.04 -14.75
C GLU A 208 -1.75 -0.63 -14.78
N ASN A 209 -1.72 0.06 -13.65
CA ASN A 209 -2.26 1.41 -13.51
C ASN A 209 -1.20 2.49 -13.23
N GLU A 210 0.09 2.15 -13.28
CA GLU A 210 1.16 3.14 -13.23
C GLU A 210 1.09 4.07 -14.43
N PRO A 211 1.35 5.37 -14.24
CA PRO A 211 1.39 6.31 -15.33
C PRO A 211 2.42 5.91 -16.39
N SER A 212 1.98 5.74 -17.63
CA SER A 212 2.86 5.52 -18.78
C SER A 212 3.66 6.77 -19.17
N LYS A 213 3.26 7.94 -18.68
CA LYS A 213 4.00 9.21 -18.78
C LYS A 213 3.95 9.97 -17.46
N ASN A 214 5.04 10.69 -17.15
CA ASN A 214 5.09 11.58 -16.00
C ASN A 214 4.01 12.66 -16.08
N ASN A 215 3.37 12.92 -14.93
CA ASN A 215 2.47 14.04 -14.78
C ASN A 215 3.23 15.37 -14.93
N GLU A 216 2.69 16.32 -15.69
CA GLU A 216 3.34 17.62 -15.95
C GLU A 216 2.90 18.71 -14.97
N TYR A 217 1.70 18.59 -14.40
CA TYR A 217 1.12 19.57 -13.49
C TYR A 217 0.67 18.91 -12.19
N GLU A 218 0.86 19.60 -11.08
CA GLU A 218 0.49 19.13 -9.75
C GLU A 218 -0.80 19.80 -9.26
N TRP A 219 -1.33 19.30 -8.14
CA TRP A 219 -2.42 19.97 -7.45
C TRP A 219 -2.04 21.42 -7.09
N ASP A 220 -2.99 22.35 -7.20
CA ASP A 220 -2.81 23.80 -7.00
C ASP A 220 -1.85 24.50 -7.96
N ASP A 221 -1.30 23.83 -8.98
CA ASP A 221 -0.60 24.51 -10.06
C ASP A 221 -1.55 25.53 -10.73
N HIS A 222 -1.09 26.78 -10.79
CA HIS A 222 -1.76 27.82 -11.55
C HIS A 222 -1.44 27.63 -13.03
N VAL A 223 -2.50 27.53 -13.84
CA VAL A 223 -2.37 27.26 -15.28
C VAL A 223 -3.18 28.24 -16.11
N ILE A 224 -2.71 28.46 -17.33
CA ILE A 224 -3.48 29.11 -18.39
C ILE A 224 -3.77 28.10 -19.49
N ILE A 225 -4.97 28.19 -20.04
CA ILE A 225 -5.38 27.36 -21.17
C ILE A 225 -4.83 28.01 -22.44
N LYS A 226 -4.04 27.26 -23.20
CA LYS A 226 -3.38 27.76 -24.42
C LYS A 226 -4.39 28.37 -25.38
N LYS A 227 -3.99 29.43 -26.08
CA LYS A 227 -4.88 30.18 -27.00
C LYS A 227 -5.30 29.39 -28.23
N ASP A 228 -4.53 28.38 -28.61
CA ASP A 228 -4.78 27.46 -29.73
C ASP A 228 -5.59 26.22 -29.32
N ALA A 229 -6.00 26.10 -28.05
CA ALA A 229 -6.84 25.01 -27.58
C ALA A 229 -8.25 25.08 -28.22
N PRO A 230 -8.95 23.93 -28.36
CA PRO A 230 -10.35 23.89 -28.75
C PRO A 230 -11.25 24.81 -27.89
N GLU A 231 -12.22 25.48 -28.52
CA GLU A 231 -13.07 26.48 -27.84
C GLU A 231 -13.79 25.95 -26.59
N GLN A 232 -14.15 24.66 -26.59
CA GLN A 232 -14.81 23.99 -25.46
C GLN A 232 -13.99 24.06 -24.16
N PHE A 233 -12.66 24.20 -24.26
CA PHE A 233 -11.77 24.31 -23.12
C PHE A 233 -11.57 25.77 -22.65
N CYS A 234 -12.27 26.75 -23.20
CA CYS A 234 -12.14 28.17 -22.81
C CYS A 234 -10.70 28.75 -22.94
N PRO A 235 -10.12 28.81 -24.15
CA PRO A 235 -8.77 29.32 -24.39
C PRO A 235 -8.48 30.69 -23.76
N GLY A 236 -7.28 30.88 -23.22
CA GLY A 236 -6.82 32.11 -22.58
C GLY A 236 -7.36 32.38 -21.17
N ARG A 237 -8.18 31.48 -20.62
CA ARG A 237 -8.61 31.55 -19.21
C ARG A 237 -7.55 30.92 -18.30
N THR A 238 -7.44 31.48 -17.10
CA THR A 238 -6.57 30.99 -16.03
C THR A 238 -7.38 30.29 -14.95
N GLY A 239 -6.83 29.25 -14.36
CA GLY A 239 -7.41 28.53 -13.23
C GLY A 239 -6.36 27.81 -12.42
N VAL A 240 -6.82 26.98 -11.48
CA VAL A 240 -5.96 26.11 -10.66
C VAL A 240 -6.30 24.66 -10.95
N VAL A 241 -5.28 23.81 -11.01
CA VAL A 241 -5.44 22.35 -11.10
C VAL A 241 -5.98 21.85 -9.76
N CYS A 242 -7.09 21.13 -9.78
CA CYS A 242 -7.71 20.57 -8.57
C CYS A 242 -8.10 19.11 -8.73
N TYR A 243 -7.66 18.44 -9.79
CA TYR A 243 -7.76 17.00 -9.99
C TYR A 243 -7.00 16.61 -11.26
N MET A 244 -6.45 15.39 -11.34
CA MET A 244 -5.80 14.90 -12.56
C MET A 244 -5.86 13.38 -12.69
N TRP A 245 -5.88 12.87 -13.92
CA TRP A 245 -5.78 11.43 -14.19
C TRP A 245 -5.20 11.16 -15.58
N GLU A 246 -4.55 10.00 -15.73
CA GLU A 246 -4.01 9.53 -17.00
C GLU A 246 -5.12 8.94 -17.91
N ILE A 247 -5.03 9.22 -19.21
CA ILE A 247 -5.92 8.67 -20.23
C ILE A 247 -5.56 7.22 -20.53
N LYS A 248 -6.42 6.30 -20.09
CA LYS A 248 -6.27 4.85 -20.30
C LYS A 248 -7.18 4.26 -21.39
N PHE A 249 -8.04 5.09 -21.99
CA PHE A 249 -9.02 4.64 -22.98
C PHE A 249 -9.00 5.50 -24.25
N GLU A 250 -9.07 4.87 -25.41
CA GLU A 250 -8.94 5.54 -26.72
C GLU A 250 -10.08 6.51 -27.03
N ASP A 251 -11.28 6.23 -26.56
CA ASP A 251 -12.45 7.10 -26.72
C ASP A 251 -12.29 8.39 -25.92
N ILE A 252 -11.79 8.30 -24.69
CA ILE A 252 -11.42 9.48 -23.88
C ILE A 252 -10.29 10.25 -24.56
N ALA A 253 -9.26 9.57 -25.08
CA ALA A 253 -8.17 10.22 -25.82
C ALA A 253 -8.73 11.06 -26.99
N LYS A 254 -9.67 10.50 -27.75
CA LYS A 254 -10.36 11.19 -28.86
C LYS A 254 -11.20 12.38 -28.39
N GLU A 255 -11.97 12.22 -27.30
CA GLU A 255 -12.80 13.30 -26.72
C GLU A 255 -11.97 14.53 -26.33
N PHE A 256 -10.78 14.30 -25.79
CA PHE A 256 -9.89 15.35 -25.30
C PHE A 256 -8.78 15.76 -26.28
N PHE A 257 -8.82 15.28 -27.53
CA PHE A 257 -7.81 15.57 -28.56
C PHE A 257 -6.37 15.23 -28.10
N SER A 258 -6.21 14.13 -27.36
CA SER A 258 -4.95 13.67 -26.77
C SER A 258 -4.67 12.20 -27.12
N GLU A 259 -3.62 11.64 -26.55
CA GLU A 259 -3.18 10.26 -26.76
C GLU A 259 -3.32 9.43 -25.48
N LEU A 260 -3.29 8.09 -25.61
CA LEU A 260 -3.16 7.22 -24.45
C LEU A 260 -1.88 7.58 -23.69
N GLY A 261 -1.98 7.61 -22.36
CA GLY A 261 -0.88 8.00 -21.49
C GLY A 261 -0.71 9.50 -21.27
N ASP A 262 -1.41 10.36 -22.02
CA ASP A 262 -1.49 11.78 -21.66
C ASP A 262 -2.39 11.97 -20.44
N TRP A 263 -2.31 13.15 -19.81
CA TRP A 263 -3.08 13.47 -18.61
C TRP A 263 -4.23 14.43 -18.90
N ILE A 264 -5.36 14.20 -18.23
CA ILE A 264 -6.49 15.14 -18.12
C ILE A 264 -6.48 15.79 -16.75
N TYR A 265 -6.80 17.06 -16.71
CA TYR A 265 -6.83 17.88 -15.50
C TYR A 265 -8.22 18.50 -15.32
N ILE A 266 -8.68 18.59 -14.07
CA ILE A 266 -9.80 19.47 -13.70
C ILE A 266 -9.23 20.83 -13.33
N ILE A 267 -9.65 21.85 -14.07
CA ILE A 267 -9.25 23.23 -13.83
C ILE A 267 -10.42 23.98 -13.22
N LYS A 268 -10.21 24.49 -12.00
CA LYS A 268 -11.15 25.35 -11.29
C LYS A 268 -10.85 26.82 -11.57
N PHE A 269 -11.80 27.52 -12.16
CA PHE A 269 -11.69 28.95 -12.40
C PHE A 269 -12.05 29.77 -11.16
N LYS A 270 -11.64 31.06 -11.14
CA LYS A 270 -12.02 32.01 -10.07
C LYS A 270 -13.54 32.14 -9.88
N THR A 271 -14.34 31.81 -10.90
CA THR A 271 -15.81 31.81 -10.82
C THR A 271 -16.38 30.60 -10.09
N GLY A 272 -15.55 29.61 -9.73
CA GLY A 272 -15.97 28.32 -9.19
C GLY A 272 -16.39 27.30 -10.25
N ARG A 273 -16.42 27.68 -11.53
CA ARG A 273 -16.68 26.74 -12.64
C ARG A 273 -15.46 25.85 -12.85
N GLU A 274 -15.72 24.57 -13.06
CA GLU A 274 -14.70 23.56 -13.39
C GLU A 274 -14.83 23.10 -14.85
N ILE A 275 -13.69 22.78 -15.45
CA ILE A 275 -13.63 22.13 -16.76
C ILE A 275 -12.62 20.97 -16.72
N ARG A 276 -12.75 20.05 -17.67
CA ARG A 276 -11.78 18.99 -17.93
C ARG A 276 -11.01 19.34 -19.20
N VAL A 277 -9.68 19.20 -19.17
CA VAL A 277 -8.82 19.56 -20.31
C VAL A 277 -7.54 18.72 -20.30
N ALA A 278 -7.05 18.35 -21.48
CA ALA A 278 -5.78 17.64 -21.61
C ALA A 278 -4.57 18.55 -21.34
N GLY A 279 -3.54 18.01 -20.68
CA GLY A 279 -2.34 18.76 -20.29
C GLY A 279 -1.63 19.46 -21.44
N ARG A 280 -1.69 18.88 -22.64
CA ARG A 280 -1.12 19.49 -23.85
C ARG A 280 -1.69 20.88 -24.17
N PHE A 281 -2.87 21.23 -23.64
CA PHE A 281 -3.53 22.53 -23.79
C PHE A 281 -3.35 23.45 -22.59
N LEU A 282 -2.50 23.08 -21.63
CA LEU A 282 -2.16 23.88 -20.46
C LEU A 282 -0.73 24.43 -20.59
N GLU A 283 -0.49 25.56 -19.93
CA GLU A 283 0.84 26.11 -19.65
C GLU A 283 0.86 26.60 -18.20
N LYS A 284 2.01 26.42 -17.51
CA LYS A 284 2.18 26.99 -16.17
C LYS A 284 2.05 28.51 -16.25
N TYR A 285 1.31 29.07 -15.30
CA TYR A 285 1.01 30.49 -15.22
C TYR A 285 1.33 30.99 -13.81
N SER A 286 2.25 31.95 -13.71
CA SER A 286 2.50 32.67 -12.48
C SER A 286 1.87 34.06 -12.60
N GLU A 287 0.98 34.43 -11.67
CA GLU A 287 0.60 35.84 -11.51
C GLU A 287 1.86 36.59 -11.06
N VAL A 288 2.43 37.41 -11.94
CA VAL A 288 3.49 38.38 -11.59
C VAL A 288 2.88 39.53 -10.81
#